data_AF-A0A958PYD2-F1
#
_entry.id   AF-A0A958PYD2-F1
#
_cell.length_a   1.000
_cell.length_b   1.000
_cell.length_c   1.000
_cell.angle_alpha   90.00
_cell.angle_beta   90.00
_cell.angle_gamma   90.00
#
_symmetry.space_group_name_H-M   'P 1'
#
loop_
_entity.id
_entity.type
_entity.pdbx_description
1 polymer ?
#
loop_
_entity_poly.entity_id
_entity_poly.type
_entity_poly.pdbx_seq_one_letter_code
_entity_poly.pdbx_strand_id
1 'polypeptide(L)'
;VSDLAEIAQHHGEELYALGRFDDARAAFQRSREVLDSLVVLDASYNVILRLSRTLSWLGRAQRKAGKGIEAIRSYERAIALWRTLLRFPHAPDAHEWLLHRLAACLLGLSKVHYLHGRKQKAATYLQEAHDLIGGLSPK
;
A
#
# COMPACT_ATOMS: atom_id res chain seq x y z
N VAL A 1 1.42 -20.38 8.58
CA VAL A 1 0.53 -19.53 7.72
C VAL A 1 1.05 -18.10 7.63
N SER A 2 1.42 -17.47 8.76
CA SER A 2 2.08 -16.16 8.78
C SER A 2 3.36 -16.11 7.93
N ASP A 3 4.26 -17.10 8.07
CA ASP A 3 5.58 -17.07 7.43
C ASP A 3 5.50 -17.13 5.90
N LEU A 4 4.49 -17.81 5.36
CA LEU A 4 4.27 -17.89 3.91
C LEU A 4 3.97 -16.51 3.31
N ALA A 5 3.16 -15.70 3.98
CA ALA A 5 2.87 -14.35 3.53
C ALA A 5 4.10 -13.44 3.59
N GLU A 6 4.95 -13.62 4.62
CA GLU A 6 6.19 -12.86 4.79
C GLU A 6 7.22 -13.22 3.72
N ILE A 7 7.47 -14.51 3.50
CA ILE A 7 8.38 -14.99 2.44
C ILE A 7 7.90 -14.49 1.07
N ALA A 8 6.61 -14.62 0.78
CA ALA A 8 6.05 -14.16 -0.49
C ALA A 8 6.16 -12.63 -0.65
N GLN A 9 6.04 -11.86 0.43
CA GLN A 9 6.25 -10.41 0.40
C GLN A 9 7.72 -10.08 0.12
N HIS A 10 8.67 -10.67 0.85
CA HIS A 10 10.11 -10.43 0.64
C HIS A 10 10.55 -10.80 -0.78
N HIS A 11 10.14 -11.96 -1.26
CA HIS A 11 10.43 -12.37 -2.62
C HIS A 11 9.83 -11.40 -3.65
N GLY A 12 8.63 -10.88 -3.40
CA GLY A 12 8.02 -9.84 -4.23
C GLY A 12 8.84 -8.54 -4.24
N GLU A 13 9.38 -8.12 -3.09
CA GLU A 13 10.24 -6.92 -2.98
C GLU A 13 11.55 -7.10 -3.77
N GLU A 14 12.18 -8.26 -3.69
CA GLU A 14 13.37 -8.61 -4.48
C GLU A 14 13.09 -8.59 -5.99
N LEU A 15 12.02 -9.26 -6.42
CA LEU A 15 11.61 -9.28 -7.83
C LEU A 15 11.29 -7.87 -8.34
N TYR A 16 10.66 -7.03 -7.51
CA TYR A 16 10.38 -5.64 -7.85
C TYR A 16 11.68 -4.84 -8.03
N ALA A 17 12.67 -5.04 -7.15
CA ALA A 17 13.97 -4.38 -7.24
C ALA A 17 14.74 -4.79 -8.51
N LEU A 18 14.57 -6.05 -8.96
CA LEU A 18 15.12 -6.57 -10.22
C LEU A 18 14.33 -6.12 -11.47
N GLY A 19 13.27 -5.33 -11.32
CA GLY A 19 12.43 -4.89 -12.43
C GLY A 19 11.48 -5.97 -12.98
N ARG A 20 11.40 -7.14 -12.34
CA ARG A 20 10.51 -8.24 -12.70
C ARG A 20 9.10 -8.00 -12.16
N PHE A 21 8.44 -6.98 -12.69
CA PHE A 21 7.21 -6.44 -12.08
C PHE A 21 6.02 -7.42 -12.09
N ASP A 22 5.88 -8.26 -13.12
CA ASP A 22 4.82 -9.28 -13.15
C ASP A 22 5.05 -10.42 -12.16
N ASP A 23 6.30 -10.85 -12.00
CA ASP A 23 6.66 -11.86 -10.99
C ASP A 23 6.47 -11.29 -9.58
N ALA A 24 6.91 -10.04 -9.36
CA ALA A 24 6.69 -9.32 -8.11
C ALA A 24 5.19 -9.23 -7.78
N ARG A 25 4.36 -8.87 -8.78
CA ARG A 25 2.90 -8.85 -8.65
C ARG A 25 2.37 -10.22 -8.22
N ALA A 26 2.82 -11.31 -8.83
CA ALA A 26 2.39 -12.67 -8.48
C ALA A 26 2.80 -13.06 -7.04
N ALA A 27 3.99 -12.66 -6.59
CA ALA A 27 4.45 -12.89 -5.22
C ALA A 27 3.61 -12.10 -4.19
N PHE A 28 3.38 -10.80 -4.42
CA PHE A 28 2.52 -9.99 -3.56
C PHE A 28 1.07 -10.47 -3.55
N GLN A 29 0.57 -10.98 -4.67
CA GLN A 29 -0.77 -11.53 -4.78
C GLN A 29 -0.96 -12.76 -3.86
N ARG A 30 0.02 -13.68 -3.85
CA ARG A 30 0.02 -14.83 -2.92
C ARG A 30 0.08 -14.39 -1.46
N SER A 31 0.93 -13.41 -1.14
CA SER A 31 1.01 -12.84 0.21
C SER A 31 -0.33 -12.23 0.64
N ARG A 32 -0.99 -11.48 -0.27
CA ARG A 32 -2.31 -10.88 -0.04
C ARG A 32 -3.37 -11.92 0.27
N GLU A 33 -3.44 -13.01 -0.48
CA GLU A 33 -4.45 -14.08 -0.27
C GLU A 33 -4.36 -14.71 1.12
N VAL A 34 -3.13 -14.97 1.57
CA VAL A 34 -2.88 -15.50 2.93
C VAL A 34 -3.28 -14.47 3.98
N LEU A 35 -2.89 -13.20 3.81
CA LEU A 35 -3.22 -12.13 4.76
C LEU A 35 -4.72 -11.80 4.79
N ASP A 36 -5.40 -11.86 3.64
CA ASP A 36 -6.85 -11.69 3.55
C ASP A 36 -7.58 -12.74 4.36
N SER A 37 -7.13 -13.99 4.27
CA SER A 37 -7.67 -15.10 5.07
C SER A 37 -7.41 -14.89 6.57
N LEU A 38 -6.23 -14.37 6.93
CA LEU A 38 -5.88 -14.09 8.32
C LEU A 38 -6.71 -12.93 8.92
N VAL A 39 -6.97 -11.86 8.17
CA VAL A 39 -7.78 -10.72 8.67
C VAL A 39 -9.20 -11.15 9.06
N VAL A 40 -9.77 -12.15 8.38
CA VAL A 40 -11.10 -12.69 8.72
C VAL A 40 -11.09 -13.39 10.09
N LEU A 41 -9.96 -14.00 10.47
CA LEU A 41 -9.80 -14.73 11.72
C LEU A 41 -9.34 -13.82 12.87
N ASP A 42 -8.39 -12.91 12.58
CA ASP A 42 -7.83 -11.96 13.53
C ASP A 42 -7.45 -10.66 12.80
N ALA A 43 -8.21 -9.60 13.07
CA ALA A 43 -7.96 -8.25 12.56
C ALA A 43 -6.99 -7.46 13.47
N SER A 44 -5.94 -8.11 13.98
CA SER A 44 -4.93 -7.46 14.80
C SER A 44 -4.13 -6.43 14.02
N TYR A 45 -3.54 -5.48 14.76
CA TYR A 45 -2.70 -4.41 14.20
C TYR A 45 -1.61 -4.95 13.26
N ASN A 46 -0.94 -6.04 13.65
CA ASN A 46 0.15 -6.63 12.86
C ASN A 46 -0.36 -7.20 11.52
N VAL A 47 -1.48 -7.93 11.53
CA VAL A 47 -2.04 -8.51 10.30
C VAL A 47 -2.48 -7.40 9.34
N ILE A 48 -3.18 -6.38 9.85
CA ILE A 48 -3.60 -5.22 9.05
C ILE A 48 -2.38 -4.47 8.51
N LEU A 49 -1.34 -4.28 9.32
CA LEU A 49 -0.09 -3.65 8.92
C LEU A 49 0.58 -4.37 7.74
N ARG A 50 0.70 -5.69 7.84
CA ARG A 50 1.31 -6.52 6.79
C ARG A 50 0.46 -6.52 5.51
N LEU A 51 -0.86 -6.61 5.63
CA LEU A 51 -1.77 -6.53 4.48
C LEU A 51 -1.68 -5.17 3.80
N SER A 52 -1.64 -4.08 4.56
CA SER A 52 -1.48 -2.71 4.05
C SER A 52 -0.20 -2.56 3.22
N ARG A 53 0.93 -3.06 3.76
CA ARG A 53 2.23 -3.06 3.06
C ARG A 53 2.19 -3.88 1.78
N THR A 54 1.65 -5.09 1.85
CA THR A 54 1.54 -6.01 0.71
C THR A 54 0.71 -5.40 -0.42
N LEU A 55 -0.45 -4.81 -0.10
CA LEU A 55 -1.30 -4.12 -1.08
C LEU A 55 -0.63 -2.88 -1.69
N SER A 56 0.13 -2.13 -0.88
CA SER A 56 0.90 -0.98 -1.36
C SER A 56 1.94 -1.38 -2.40
N TRP A 57 2.65 -2.48 -2.15
CA TRP A 57 3.62 -3.05 -3.08
C TRP A 57 2.96 -3.67 -4.31
N LEU A 58 1.86 -4.38 -4.12
CA LEU A 58 1.07 -4.94 -5.23
C LEU A 58 0.61 -3.82 -6.19
N GLY A 59 0.11 -2.70 -5.66
CA GLY A 59 -0.26 -1.53 -6.47
C GLY A 59 0.93 -0.94 -7.24
N ARG A 60 2.12 -0.90 -6.62
CA ARG A 60 3.36 -0.46 -7.29
C ARG A 60 3.75 -1.39 -8.43
N ALA A 61 3.76 -2.70 -8.18
CA ALA A 61 4.10 -3.72 -9.17
C ALA A 61 3.10 -3.69 -10.34
N GLN A 62 1.80 -3.65 -10.06
CA GLN A 62 0.74 -3.54 -11.05
C GLN A 62 0.88 -2.29 -11.92
N ARG A 63 1.12 -1.12 -11.31
CA ARG A 63 1.37 0.12 -12.07
C ARG A 63 2.56 -0.01 -13.01
N LYS A 64 3.66 -0.60 -12.53
CA LYS A 64 4.88 -0.80 -13.33
C LYS A 64 4.70 -1.83 -14.45
N ALA A 65 3.82 -2.81 -14.25
CA ALA A 65 3.41 -3.79 -15.26
C ALA A 65 2.28 -3.29 -16.19
N GLY A 66 1.90 -2.00 -16.14
CA GLY A 66 0.83 -1.44 -16.98
C GLY A 66 -0.60 -1.83 -16.57
N LYS A 67 -0.78 -2.51 -15.44
CA LYS A 67 -2.07 -2.98 -14.88
C LYS A 67 -2.74 -1.88 -14.06
N GLY A 68 -3.12 -0.80 -14.72
CA GLY A 68 -3.57 0.44 -14.07
C GLY A 68 -4.84 0.33 -13.23
N ILE A 69 -5.84 -0.39 -13.71
CA ILE A 69 -7.12 -0.55 -12.99
C ILE A 69 -6.91 -1.37 -11.72
N GLU A 70 -6.12 -2.44 -11.82
CA GLU A 70 -5.77 -3.29 -10.70
C GLU A 70 -4.92 -2.53 -9.67
N ALA A 71 -3.98 -1.70 -10.14
CA ALA A 71 -3.17 -0.84 -9.28
C ALA A 71 -4.03 0.11 -8.44
N ILE A 72 -5.06 0.72 -9.04
CA ILE A 72 -6.01 1.60 -8.33
C ILE A 72 -6.68 0.84 -7.19
N ARG A 73 -7.25 -0.34 -7.47
CA ARG A 73 -7.94 -1.16 -6.46
C ARG A 73 -7.01 -1.53 -5.31
N SER A 74 -5.77 -1.92 -5.61
CA SER A 74 -4.77 -2.26 -4.59
C SER A 74 -4.40 -1.05 -3.73
N TYR A 75 -4.18 0.12 -4.33
CA TYR A 75 -3.87 1.34 -3.59
C TYR A 75 -5.04 1.83 -2.74
N GLU A 76 -6.27 1.85 -3.26
CA GLU A 76 -7.46 2.26 -2.51
C GLU A 76 -7.65 1.39 -1.27
N ARG A 77 -7.47 0.07 -1.42
CA ARG A 77 -7.54 -0.87 -0.30
C ARG A 77 -6.41 -0.65 0.70
N ALA A 78 -5.18 -0.46 0.25
CA ALA A 78 -4.05 -0.14 1.13
C ALA A 78 -4.31 1.16 1.93
N ILE A 79 -4.80 2.22 1.27
CA ILE A 79 -5.12 3.51 1.91
C ILE A 79 -6.17 3.32 3.01
N ALA A 80 -7.23 2.55 2.76
CA ALA A 80 -8.26 2.27 3.75
C ALA A 80 -7.69 1.56 5.00
N LEU A 81 -6.78 0.61 4.80
CA LEU A 81 -6.13 -0.12 5.91
C LEU A 81 -5.11 0.76 6.64
N TRP A 82 -4.32 1.58 5.94
CA TRP A 82 -3.42 2.55 6.56
C TRP A 82 -4.17 3.55 7.45
N ARG A 83 -5.30 4.08 6.96
CA ARG A 83 -6.19 4.93 7.78
C ARG A 83 -6.76 4.20 8.98
N THR A 84 -6.97 2.90 8.87
CA THR A 84 -7.44 2.06 9.99
C THR A 84 -6.35 1.90 11.04
N LEU A 85 -5.09 1.67 10.64
CA LEU A 85 -3.94 1.59 11.54
C LEU A 85 -3.71 2.88 12.33
N LEU A 86 -3.94 4.04 11.71
CA LEU A 86 -3.83 5.35 12.39
C LEU A 86 -4.84 5.54 13.53
N ARG A 87 -5.92 4.75 13.57
CA ARG A 87 -6.94 4.78 14.63
C ARG A 87 -6.69 3.74 15.73
N PHE A 88 -5.64 2.94 15.64
CA PHE A 88 -5.34 1.95 16.69
C PHE A 88 -4.84 2.64 17.97
N PRO A 89 -5.30 2.22 19.17
CA PRO A 89 -4.95 2.85 20.45
C PRO A 89 -3.44 2.88 20.77
N HIS A 90 -2.68 1.95 20.20
CA HIS A 90 -1.23 1.78 20.42
C HIS A 90 -0.38 2.21 19.21
N ALA A 91 -0.89 3.11 18.36
CA ALA A 91 -0.14 3.63 17.22
C ALA A 91 0.83 4.83 17.47
N PRO A 92 1.07 5.39 18.68
CA PRO A 92 1.75 6.68 18.78
C PRO A 92 3.22 6.64 18.30
N ASP A 93 3.97 5.58 18.63
CA ASP A 93 5.40 5.48 18.24
C ASP A 93 5.61 5.25 16.73
N ALA A 94 4.58 4.75 16.04
CA ALA A 94 4.62 4.49 14.61
C ALA A 94 3.82 5.51 13.79
N HIS A 95 3.24 6.54 14.42
CA HIS A 95 2.27 7.42 13.79
C HIS A 95 2.84 8.11 12.54
N GLU A 96 4.01 8.75 12.68
CA GLU A 96 4.72 9.41 11.59
C GLU A 96 5.02 8.44 10.43
N TRP A 97 5.54 7.25 10.77
CA TRP A 97 5.83 6.21 9.79
C TRP A 97 4.57 5.76 9.04
N LEU A 98 3.44 5.57 9.73
CA LEU A 98 2.16 5.22 9.11
C LEU A 98 1.68 6.31 8.16
N LEU A 99 1.84 7.59 8.54
CA LEU A 99 1.51 8.73 7.67
C LEU A 99 2.36 8.71 6.40
N HIS A 100 3.67 8.52 6.52
CA HIS A 100 4.53 8.39 5.34
C HIS A 100 4.13 7.22 4.42
N ARG A 101 3.71 6.09 4.98
CA ARG A 101 3.22 4.95 4.19
C ARG A 101 1.90 5.25 3.49
N LEU A 102 0.97 5.92 4.17
CA LEU A 102 -0.30 6.37 3.59
C LEU A 102 -0.07 7.37 2.45
N ALA A 103 0.75 8.40 2.67
CA ALA A 103 1.12 9.38 1.66
C ALA A 103 1.81 8.73 0.44
N ALA A 104 2.67 7.74 0.65
CA ALA A 104 3.29 7.00 -0.45
C ALA A 104 2.27 6.21 -1.30
N CYS A 105 1.18 5.73 -0.69
CA CYS A 105 0.08 5.08 -1.40
C CYS A 105 -0.77 6.09 -2.18
N LEU A 106 -1.11 7.22 -1.57
CA LEU A 106 -1.82 8.33 -2.21
C LEU A 106 -1.05 8.86 -3.42
N LEU A 107 0.28 9.01 -3.30
CA LEU A 107 1.14 9.36 -4.43
C LEU A 107 1.14 8.29 -5.53
N GLY A 108 1.15 7.02 -5.15
CA GLY A 108 1.01 5.90 -6.09
C GLY A 108 -0.31 5.97 -6.87
N LEU A 109 -1.42 6.16 -6.16
CA LEU A 109 -2.76 6.28 -6.73
C LEU A 109 -2.88 7.52 -7.64
N SER A 110 -2.37 8.67 -7.19
CA SER A 110 -2.29 9.91 -7.97
C SER A 110 -1.60 9.67 -9.31
N LYS A 111 -0.42 9.03 -9.30
CA LYS A 111 0.33 8.69 -10.52
C LYS A 111 -0.47 7.80 -11.47
N VAL A 112 -1.20 6.81 -10.96
CA VAL A 112 -2.04 5.96 -11.81
C VAL A 112 -3.18 6.77 -12.42
N HIS A 113 -3.88 7.60 -11.63
CA HIS A 113 -4.95 8.45 -12.15
C HIS A 113 -4.46 9.44 -13.22
N TYR A 114 -3.28 10.03 -13.02
CA TYR A 114 -2.66 10.94 -13.98
C TYR A 114 -2.40 10.23 -15.32
N LEU A 115 -1.80 9.04 -15.29
CA LEU A 115 -1.53 8.24 -16.49
C LEU A 115 -2.81 7.83 -17.25
N HIS A 116 -3.96 7.79 -16.58
CA HIS A 116 -5.27 7.48 -17.18
C HIS A 116 -6.07 8.75 -17.52
N GLY A 117 -5.43 9.92 -17.62
CA GLY A 117 -6.08 11.18 -17.99
C GLY A 117 -6.98 11.80 -16.91
N ARG A 118 -7.11 11.18 -15.73
CA ARG A 118 -7.94 11.67 -14.62
C ARG A 118 -7.19 12.68 -13.76
N LYS A 119 -6.78 13.79 -14.39
CA LYS A 119 -5.90 14.81 -13.81
C LYS A 119 -6.46 15.42 -12.52
N GLN A 120 -7.76 15.70 -12.47
CA GLN A 120 -8.39 16.28 -11.27
C GLN A 120 -8.28 15.34 -10.06
N LYS A 121 -8.61 14.05 -10.24
CA LYS A 121 -8.46 13.05 -9.16
C LYS A 121 -7.00 12.90 -8.74
N ALA A 122 -6.07 12.91 -9.69
CA ALA A 122 -4.65 12.84 -9.39
C ALA A 122 -4.18 14.02 -8.53
N ALA A 123 -4.63 15.23 -8.84
CA ALA A 123 -4.32 16.44 -8.07
C ALA A 123 -4.87 16.34 -6.63
N THR A 124 -6.11 15.87 -6.47
CA THR A 124 -6.71 15.66 -5.13
C THR A 124 -5.87 14.71 -4.27
N TYR A 125 -5.49 13.54 -4.79
CA TYR A 125 -4.68 12.59 -4.02
C TYR A 125 -3.26 13.08 -3.75
N LEU A 126 -2.68 13.86 -4.67
CA LEU A 126 -1.37 14.47 -4.46
C LEU A 126 -1.42 15.52 -3.36
N GLN A 127 -2.46 16.36 -3.35
CA GLN A 127 -2.68 17.35 -2.31
C GLN A 127 -2.88 16.69 -0.96
N GLU A 128 -3.69 15.63 -0.89
CA GLU A 128 -3.89 14.88 0.35
C GLU A 128 -2.57 14.29 0.88
N ALA A 129 -1.75 13.70 0.00
CA ALA A 129 -0.44 13.16 0.39
C ALA A 129 0.51 14.26 0.91
N HIS A 130 0.46 15.45 0.29
CA HIS A 130 1.23 16.61 0.70
C HIS A 130 0.80 17.10 2.08
N ASP A 131 -0.51 17.30 2.30
CA ASP A 131 -1.02 17.83 3.56
C ASP A 131 -0.75 16.87 4.74
N LEU A 132 -0.80 15.56 4.46
CA LEU A 132 -0.56 14.51 5.43
C LEU A 132 0.89 14.49 5.96
N ILE A 133 1.87 14.81 5.12
CA ILE A 133 3.29 14.91 5.54
C ILE A 133 3.68 16.36 5.90
N GLY A 134 3.13 17.35 5.22
CA GLY A 134 3.40 18.76 5.45
C GLY A 134 2.94 19.24 6.82
N GLY A 135 1.90 18.62 7.38
CA GLY A 135 1.48 18.84 8.77
C GLY A 135 2.47 18.32 9.83
N LEU A 136 3.50 17.56 9.44
CA LEU A 136 4.56 17.05 10.32
C LEU A 136 5.77 17.98 10.44
N SER A 137 5.83 19.03 9.60
CA SER A 137 6.90 20.03 9.70
C SER A 137 6.59 20.98 10.86
N PRO A 138 7.49 21.17 11.85
CA PRO A 138 7.27 22.18 12.88
C PRO A 138 7.16 23.56 12.22
N LYS A 139 6.12 24.32 12.62
CA LYS A 139 6.01 25.74 12.29
C LYS A 139 7.05 26.55 13.07
#